data_AF-A0A9D2AZ91-F1
#
_entry.id   AF-A0A9D2AZ91-F1
#
_cell.length_a   1.000
_cell.length_b   1.000
_cell.length_c   1.000
_cell.angle_alpha   90.00
_cell.angle_beta   90.00
_cell.angle_gamma   90.00
#
_symmetry.space_group_name_H-M   'P 1'
#
loop_
_entity.id
_entity.type
_entity.pdbx_description
1 polymer ?
#
loop_
_entity_poly.entity_id
_entity_poly.type
_entity_poly.pdbx_seq_one_letter_code
_entity_poly.pdbx_strand_id
1 'polypeptide(L)' 'KKERQLSEGDLVFFSFGGRNIDHVGMYLHNGKFVHVSTSKGVIISNLKEQWYHKYFKFGGQIKY' A
#
# COMPACT_ATOMS: atom_id res chain seq x y z
N LYS A 1 -12.40 0.98 -3.41
CA LYS A 1 -10.93 0.82 -3.41
C LYS A 1 -10.57 -0.38 -4.28
N LYS A 2 -9.58 -0.28 -5.17
CA LYS A 2 -9.15 -1.38 -6.08
C LYS A 2 -8.41 -2.54 -5.37
N GLU A 3 -8.60 -2.73 -4.07
CA GLU A 3 -7.88 -3.74 -3.27
C GLU A 3 -8.15 -5.19 -3.74
N ARG A 4 -9.33 -5.47 -4.32
CA ARG A 4 -9.73 -6.82 -4.73
C ARG A 4 -9.12 -7.31 -6.05
N GLN A 5 -8.35 -6.48 -6.74
CA GLN A 5 -7.75 -6.82 -8.04
C GLN A 5 -6.22 -6.72 -8.03
N LEU A 6 -5.60 -6.58 -6.85
CA LEU A 6 -4.16 -6.46 -6.74
C LEU A 6 -3.48 -7.81 -6.99
N SER A 7 -2.45 -7.79 -7.83
CA SER A 7 -1.53 -8.90 -8.08
C SER A 7 -0.15 -8.62 -7.51
N GLU A 8 0.60 -9.66 -7.17
CA GLU A 8 2.00 -9.53 -6.71
C GLU A 8 2.79 -8.58 -7.62
N GLY A 9 3.48 -7.62 -7.02
CA GLY A 9 4.25 -6.60 -7.74
C GLY A 9 3.49 -5.30 -8.04
N ASP A 10 2.16 -5.26 -7.86
CA ASP A 10 1.40 -4.01 -7.99
C ASP A 10 1.85 -2.99 -6.95
N LEU A 11 1.87 -1.70 -7.32
CA LEU A 11 2.10 -0.64 -6.36
C LEU A 11 0.81 -0.29 -5.62
N VAL A 12 0.93 -0.01 -4.33
CA VAL A 12 -0.16 0.42 -3.45
C VAL A 12 0.17 1.80 -2.87
N PHE A 13 -0.79 2.71 -2.95
CA PHE A 13 -0.61 4.12 -2.65
C PHE A 13 -1.49 4.57 -1.50
N PHE A 14 -0.91 5.36 -0.59
CA PHE A 14 -1.55 5.87 0.62
C PHE A 14 -1.41 7.40 0.70
N SER A 15 -2.27 8.01 1.50
CA SER A 15 -2.21 9.43 1.83
C SER A 15 -2.42 9.61 3.32
N PHE A 16 -1.35 9.55 4.10
CA PHE A 16 -1.42 9.69 5.56
C PHE A 16 -1.67 11.14 5.99
N GLY A 17 -1.09 12.11 5.28
CA GLY A 17 -1.32 13.55 5.41
C GLY A 17 -2.63 14.04 4.78
N GLY A 18 -3.39 13.14 4.15
CA GLY A 18 -4.78 13.38 3.72
C GLY A 18 -4.98 14.12 2.38
N ARG A 19 -4.04 14.98 1.96
CA ARG A 19 -4.17 15.75 0.71
C ARG A 19 -3.57 15.06 -0.51
N ASN A 20 -2.31 14.64 -0.41
CA ASN A 20 -1.53 14.07 -1.51
C ASN A 20 -1.14 12.62 -1.21
N ILE A 21 -0.82 11.86 -2.26
CA ILE A 21 -0.14 10.59 -2.08
C ILE A 21 1.25 10.88 -1.52
N ASP A 22 1.53 10.34 -0.34
CA ASP A 22 2.76 10.58 0.41
C ASP A 22 3.48 9.29 0.81
N HIS A 23 2.89 8.14 0.50
CA HIS A 23 3.47 6.85 0.79
C HIS A 23 3.11 5.80 -0.24
N VAL A 24 4.07 4.91 -0.51
CA VAL A 24 3.95 3.82 -1.47
C VAL A 24 4.50 2.52 -0.88
N GLY A 25 3.91 1.41 -1.29
CA GLY A 25 4.44 0.08 -1.06
C GLY A 25 4.23 -0.80 -2.27
N MET A 26 4.81 -2.00 -2.24
CA MET A 26 4.62 -3.01 -3.27
C MET A 26 3.78 -4.15 -2.69
N TYR A 27 2.68 -4.48 -3.36
CA TYR A 27 1.81 -5.56 -2.99
C TYR A 27 2.53 -6.90 -3.17
N LEU A 28 2.36 -7.76 -2.17
CA LEU A 28 2.80 -9.14 -2.19
C LEU A 28 1.55 -10.00 -2.45
N HIS A 29 1.14 -10.81 -1.49
CA HIS A 29 -0.06 -11.64 -1.58
C HIS A 29 -0.90 -11.55 -0.30
N ASN A 30 -2.14 -12.03 -0.35
CA ASN A 30 -3.05 -12.15 0.81
C ASN A 30 -3.24 -10.85 1.60
N GLY A 31 -3.30 -9.71 0.91
CA GLY A 31 -3.42 -8.40 1.55
C GLY A 31 -2.10 -7.85 2.11
N LYS A 32 -0.98 -8.57 1.98
CA LYS A 32 0.32 -8.11 2.46
C LYS A 32 1.02 -7.22 1.45
N PHE A 33 1.82 -6.30 1.94
CA PHE A 33 2.64 -5.42 1.12
C PHE A 33 3.95 -5.11 1.86
N VAL A 34 5.02 -4.87 1.10
CA VAL A 34 6.31 -4.40 1.61
C VAL A 34 6.42 -2.90 1.41
N HIS A 35 6.92 -2.19 2.41
CA HIS A 35 7.16 -0.75 2.34
C HIS A 35 8.20 -0.31 3.37
N VAL A 36 8.63 0.95 3.28
CA VAL A 36 9.47 1.58 4.31
C VAL A 36 8.56 2.25 5.34
N SER A 37 8.65 1.83 6.59
CA SER A 37 8.06 2.52 7.74
C SER A 37 9.00 3.60 8.23
N THR A 38 8.45 4.76 8.61
CA THR A 38 9.20 5.92 9.12
C THR A 38 10.11 5.56 10.30
N SER A 39 9.70 4.64 11.18
CA SER A 39 10.46 4.29 12.39
C SER A 39 11.08 2.91 12.39
N LYS A 40 10.62 2.00 11.52
CA LYS A 40 11.04 0.58 11.53
C LYS A 40 11.86 0.16 10.31
N GLY A 41 12.08 1.08 9.36
CA GLY A 41 12.72 0.72 8.09
C GLY A 41 11.83 -0.16 7.24
N VAL A 42 12.42 -1.08 6.48
CA VAL A 42 11.67 -1.96 5.56
C VAL A 42 10.89 -3.02 6.33
N ILE A 43 9.56 -3.04 6.18
CA ILE A 43 8.69 -4.00 6.85
C ILE A 43 7.62 -4.54 5.90
N ILE A 44 7.00 -5.66 6.31
CA ILE A 44 5.79 -6.21 5.68
C ILE A 44 4.60 -5.94 6.60
N SER A 45 3.56 -5.33 6.05
CA SER A 45 2.30 -5.03 6.75
C SER A 45 1.11 -5.59 5.99
N ASN A 46 -0.06 -5.59 6.61
CA ASN A 46 -1.32 -6.00 5.98
C ASN A 46 -2.19 -4.78 5.65
N LEU A 47 -2.69 -4.69 4.41
CA LEU A 47 -3.61 -3.65 3.95
C LEU A 47 -4.89 -3.57 4.77
N LYS A 48 -5.29 -4.68 5.43
CA LYS A 48 -6.46 -4.74 6.31
C LYS A 48 -6.24 -4.16 7.70
N GLU A 49 -4.99 -3.85 8.09
CA GLU A 49 -4.74 -3.14 9.34
C GLU A 49 -5.43 -1.77 9.29
N GLN A 50 -6.10 -1.40 10.39
CA GLN A 50 -6.99 -0.23 10.43
C GLN A 50 -6.33 1.05 9.90
N TRP A 51 -5.06 1.27 10.25
CA TRP A 51 -4.29 2.43 9.79
C TRP A 51 -4.13 2.42 8.26
N TYR A 52 -3.53 1.37 7.70
CA TYR A 52 -3.32 1.28 6.26
C TYR A 52 -4.63 1.23 5.47
N HIS A 53 -5.62 0.48 5.97
CA HIS A 53 -6.95 0.42 5.35
C HIS A 53 -7.62 1.79 5.32
N LYS A 54 -7.49 2.61 6.37
CA LYS A 54 -8.05 3.97 6.39
C LYS A 54 -7.43 4.86 5.32
N TYR A 55 -6.10 4.83 5.18
CA TYR A 55 -5.37 5.76 4.31
C TYR A 55 -5.07 5.24 2.91
N PHE A 56 -5.37 3.98 2.61
CA PHE A 56 -5.24 3.41 1.27
C PHE A 56 -6.08 4.20 0.26
N LYS A 57 -5.50 4.55 -0.89
CA LYS A 57 -6.20 5.27 -1.96
C LYS A 57 -6.49 4.35 -3.13
N PHE A 58 -5.44 3.80 -3.73
CA PHE A 58 -5.55 2.88 -4.86
C PHE A 58 -4.27 2.04 -4.98
N GLY A 59 -4.34 1.02 -5.82
CA GLY A 59 -3.18 0.28 -6.26
C GLY A 59 -3.44 -0.36 -7.60
N GLY A 60 -2.36 -0.85 -8.21
CA GLY A 60 -2.40 -1.56 -9.47
C GLY A 60 -1.05 -1.58 -10.17
N GLN A 61 -1.06 -2.26 -11.31
CA GLN A 61 0.11 -2.42 -12.15
C GLN A 61 0.53 -1.08 -12.78
N ILE A 62 1.81 -0.75 -12.69
CA ILE A 62 2.40 0.31 -13.49
C ILE A 62 2.69 -0.25 -14.88
N LYS A 63 2.04 0.31 -15.91
CA LYS A 63 2.32 0.01 -17.31
C LYS A 63 3.11 1.16 -17.91
N TYR A 64 4.16 0.83 -18.64
CA TYR A 64 4.94 1.78 -19.44
C TYR A 64 4.30 1.97 -20.81
#